data_AF-A0A3M1NKW6-F1
#
_entry.id   AF-A0A3M1NKW6-F1
#
_cell.length_a   1.000
_cell.length_b   1.000
_cell.length_c   1.000
_cell.angle_alpha   90.00
_cell.angle_beta   90.00
_cell.angle_gamma   90.00
#
_symmetry.space_group_name_H-M   'P 1'
#
loop_
_entity.id
_entity.type
_entity.pdbx_description
1 polymer ?
#
loop_
_entity_poly.entity_id
_entity_poly.type
_entity_poly.pdbx_seq_one_letter_code
_entity_poly.pdbx_strand_id
1 'polypeptide(L)'
;MLMANEITLEKFFDKSTMSVHIRENTVPTAKKGAPGEWKLVGIGKKKLSPAEVESIAKEIIDATESRDDGFIEIEREGSSIIQLSNYRIVITRPPFSDGWEITAVRPVKKLTFDDYDVDEKLRERIANKAEGILIAGSPGMGKSTFAQALAMFYLSQNKVVKTVEAPRDLNLPDSITQYAISHGDAQEIHDILLLSRPDYTIFDEMRNTDDFKLFADLRLSGVGMVGVVHATKPIDAIQRFVGRIELGVIPQIIDTVIFIKDGKIDKVLRLAMTVKVPSGMTEADLARPVVVVSDFTTREPEYELYSYGEETVVVPVSKAASKSPALELASRQIENYFKRYSRNVEAEVVSENKCIVRVDKSAISEIIGKQGRNIDKIEKELGMSIDIQEIGAVSSEGEMIEYTTKITKKSIVFYVEKKALNRDVDILIGGDYLLTAKVGSGGTIKIKKNNKIGRIISQALTAGEEVSLIVK
;
A
#
# COMPACT_ATOMS: atom_id res chain seq x y z
N MET A 1 31.32 -40.78 7.28
CA MET A 1 30.02 -40.25 6.85
C MET A 1 29.59 -41.10 5.67
N LEU A 2 28.76 -42.11 5.89
CA LEU A 2 28.31 -43.03 4.85
C LEU A 2 27.46 -42.22 3.85
N MET A 3 27.83 -42.25 2.57
CA MET A 3 27.01 -41.65 1.51
C MET A 3 25.66 -42.34 1.52
N ALA A 4 24.59 -41.60 1.77
CA ALA A 4 23.23 -42.10 1.57
C ALA A 4 23.12 -42.57 0.11
N ASN A 5 22.58 -43.77 -0.11
CA ASN A 5 22.43 -44.33 -1.46
C ASN A 5 21.56 -43.38 -2.30
N GLU A 6 22.13 -42.88 -3.40
CA GLU A 6 21.45 -42.03 -4.38
C GLU A 6 20.35 -42.84 -5.10
N ILE A 7 19.09 -42.39 -4.96
CA ILE A 7 17.93 -43.12 -5.51
C ILE A 7 17.76 -42.87 -7.01
N THR A 8 17.10 -43.78 -7.72
CA THR A 8 16.88 -43.67 -9.18
C THR A 8 16.23 -42.34 -9.59
N LEU A 9 15.31 -41.83 -8.78
CA LEU A 9 14.63 -40.56 -9.04
C LEU A 9 15.61 -39.38 -9.12
N GLU A 10 16.61 -39.32 -8.24
CA GLU A 10 17.56 -38.21 -8.17
C GLU A 10 18.38 -38.08 -9.46
N LYS A 11 18.67 -39.21 -10.12
CA LYS A 11 19.40 -39.27 -11.41
C LYS A 11 18.65 -38.63 -12.58
N PHE A 12 17.32 -38.44 -12.45
CA PHE A 12 16.50 -37.77 -13.45
C PHE A 12 16.50 -36.23 -13.32
N PHE A 13 17.01 -35.70 -12.20
CA PHE A 13 17.05 -34.27 -11.95
C PHE A 13 18.43 -33.68 -12.25
N ASP A 14 18.47 -32.64 -13.10
CA ASP A 14 19.63 -31.76 -13.23
C ASP A 14 19.36 -30.38 -12.60
N LYS A 15 20.25 -29.41 -12.83
CA LYS A 15 20.11 -28.05 -12.28
C LYS A 15 18.89 -27.30 -12.83
N SER A 16 18.45 -27.63 -14.04
CA SER A 16 17.35 -26.99 -14.77
C SER A 16 16.05 -27.80 -14.78
N THR A 17 16.07 -29.05 -14.33
CA THR A 17 14.86 -29.88 -14.20
C THR A 17 13.97 -29.34 -13.08
N MET A 18 12.76 -28.92 -13.46
CA MET A 18 11.71 -28.47 -12.54
C MET A 18 10.85 -29.63 -12.05
N SER A 19 10.51 -30.56 -12.95
CA SER A 19 9.72 -31.74 -12.63
C SER A 19 10.08 -32.92 -13.51
N VAL A 20 9.88 -34.12 -12.99
CA VAL A 20 10.05 -35.41 -13.67
C VAL A 20 8.71 -36.14 -13.64
N HIS A 21 8.32 -36.72 -14.77
CA HIS A 21 7.08 -37.46 -14.96
C HIS A 21 7.41 -38.84 -15.52
N ILE A 22 7.07 -39.87 -14.76
CA ILE A 22 7.36 -41.28 -15.04
C ILE A 22 6.01 -41.99 -15.11
N ARG A 23 5.70 -42.62 -16.24
CA ARG A 23 4.46 -43.39 -16.39
C ARG A 23 4.74 -44.70 -17.11
N GLU A 24 4.05 -45.76 -16.72
CA GLU A 24 4.19 -47.06 -17.37
C GLU A 24 3.92 -46.98 -18.89
N ASN A 25 4.62 -47.81 -19.65
CA ASN A 25 4.58 -47.89 -21.11
C ASN A 25 4.96 -46.58 -21.84
N THR A 26 5.58 -45.62 -21.14
CA THR A 26 6.04 -44.34 -21.70
C THR A 26 7.53 -44.11 -21.44
N VAL A 27 8.12 -43.20 -22.22
CA VAL A 27 9.47 -42.70 -21.94
C VAL A 27 9.36 -41.63 -20.84
N PRO A 28 10.16 -41.70 -19.77
CA PRO A 28 10.18 -40.66 -18.74
C PRO A 28 10.42 -39.28 -19.35
N THR A 29 9.72 -38.27 -18.85
CA THR A 29 9.85 -36.89 -19.32
C THR A 29 10.19 -35.95 -18.18
N ALA A 30 10.83 -34.83 -18.49
CA ALA A 30 11.14 -33.77 -17.55
C ALA A 30 10.72 -32.41 -18.12
N LYS A 31 10.20 -31.53 -17.26
CA LYS A 31 10.08 -30.10 -17.57
C LYS A 31 11.40 -29.42 -17.19
N LYS A 32 12.10 -28.84 -18.16
CA LYS A 32 13.35 -28.10 -17.95
C LYS A 32 13.19 -26.62 -18.25
N GLY A 33 13.67 -25.76 -17.37
CA GLY A 33 13.59 -24.30 -17.49
C GLY A 33 13.26 -23.61 -16.18
N ALA A 34 12.52 -22.51 -16.25
CA ALA A 34 12.05 -21.72 -15.12
C ALA A 34 10.51 -21.58 -15.13
N PRO A 35 9.87 -21.22 -14.01
CA PRO A 35 8.45 -20.87 -14.01
C PRO A 35 8.14 -19.81 -15.07
N GLY A 36 7.18 -20.10 -15.96
CA GLY A 36 6.83 -19.25 -17.11
C GLY A 36 7.55 -19.59 -18.42
N GLU A 37 8.74 -20.19 -18.36
CA GLU A 37 9.56 -20.54 -19.54
C GLU A 37 10.20 -21.93 -19.38
N TRP A 38 9.52 -22.98 -19.88
CA TRP A 38 10.00 -24.36 -19.78
C TRP A 38 9.72 -25.17 -21.05
N LYS A 39 10.47 -26.27 -21.21
CA LYS A 39 10.30 -27.25 -22.29
C LYS A 39 10.18 -28.66 -21.72
N LEU A 40 9.28 -29.47 -22.29
CA LEU A 40 9.17 -30.89 -21.96
C LEU A 40 10.18 -31.68 -22.79
N VAL A 41 11.02 -32.48 -22.14
CA VAL A 41 12.05 -33.29 -22.80
C VAL A 41 11.99 -34.74 -22.32
N GLY A 42 12.18 -35.70 -23.21
CA GLY A 42 12.36 -37.11 -22.84
C GLY A 42 13.72 -37.33 -22.19
N ILE A 43 13.76 -37.97 -21.02
CA ILE A 43 14.98 -38.22 -20.25
C ILE A 43 15.40 -39.70 -20.20
N GLY A 44 14.64 -40.58 -20.87
CA GLY A 44 14.96 -41.99 -21.04
C GLY A 44 15.19 -42.38 -22.50
N LYS A 45 15.92 -43.49 -22.73
CA LYS A 45 16.12 -44.06 -24.07
C LYS A 45 15.04 -45.08 -24.47
N LYS A 46 14.31 -45.61 -23.49
CA LYS A 46 13.31 -46.68 -23.64
C LYS A 46 12.06 -46.35 -22.84
N LYS A 47 10.96 -46.99 -23.21
CA LYS A 47 9.72 -46.98 -22.43
C LYS A 47 9.92 -47.83 -21.18
N LEU A 48 9.40 -47.37 -20.04
CA LEU A 48 9.41 -48.14 -18.80
C LEU A 48 8.21 -49.09 -18.75
N SER A 49 8.43 -50.31 -18.31
CA SER A 49 7.38 -51.29 -18.01
C SER A 49 6.70 -50.98 -16.67
N PRO A 50 5.48 -51.50 -16.42
CA PRO A 50 4.81 -51.35 -15.13
C PRO A 50 5.68 -51.77 -13.93
N ALA A 51 6.39 -52.90 -14.04
CA ALA A 51 7.27 -53.40 -12.99
C ALA A 51 8.47 -52.47 -12.71
N GLU A 52 9.00 -51.79 -13.73
CA GLU A 52 10.08 -50.81 -13.53
C GLU A 52 9.56 -49.56 -12.81
N VAL A 53 8.37 -49.06 -13.15
CA VAL A 53 7.78 -47.90 -12.46
C VAL A 53 7.42 -48.25 -11.01
N GLU A 54 6.84 -49.43 -10.78
CA GLU A 54 6.57 -49.94 -9.43
C GLU A 54 7.87 -50.08 -8.60
N SER A 55 8.96 -50.55 -9.20
CA SER A 55 10.26 -50.62 -8.53
C SER A 55 10.78 -49.23 -8.11
N ILE A 56 10.62 -48.21 -8.97
CA ILE A 56 11.01 -46.83 -8.64
C ILE A 56 10.11 -46.29 -7.52
N ALA A 57 8.80 -46.55 -7.56
CA ALA A 57 7.87 -46.13 -6.52
C ALA A 57 8.25 -46.74 -5.17
N LYS A 58 8.58 -48.05 -5.14
CA LYS A 58 9.02 -48.74 -3.94
C LYS A 58 10.33 -48.18 -3.40
N GLU A 59 11.32 -47.93 -4.27
CA GLU A 59 12.59 -47.31 -3.88
C GLU A 59 12.37 -45.93 -3.22
N ILE A 60 11.45 -45.13 -3.75
CA ILE A 60 11.10 -43.81 -3.16
C ILE A 60 10.48 -43.98 -1.77
N ILE A 61 9.55 -44.93 -1.60
CA ILE A 61 8.90 -45.19 -0.30
C ILE A 61 9.93 -45.68 0.71
N ASP A 62 10.74 -46.68 0.36
CA ASP A 62 11.80 -47.23 1.23
C ASP A 62 12.83 -46.15 1.62
N ALA A 63 13.17 -45.24 0.69
CA ALA A 63 14.06 -44.11 0.96
C ALA A 63 13.41 -43.05 1.87
N THR A 64 12.08 -42.90 1.81
CA THR A 64 11.33 -41.97 2.66
C THR A 64 11.32 -42.43 4.10
N GLU A 65 11.19 -43.73 4.35
CA GLU A 65 11.19 -44.29 5.71
C GLU A 65 12.59 -44.33 6.34
N SER A 66 13.65 -44.38 5.53
CA SER A 66 15.04 -44.54 5.99
C SER A 66 15.84 -43.24 6.09
N ARG A 67 15.38 -42.13 5.49
CA ARG A 67 16.07 -40.84 5.48
C ARG A 67 15.37 -39.83 6.39
N ASP A 68 16.17 -39.08 7.14
CA ASP A 68 15.67 -37.99 8.01
C ASP A 68 15.04 -36.82 7.21
N ASP A 69 15.30 -36.73 5.90
CA ASP A 69 14.74 -35.72 5.00
C ASP A 69 13.52 -36.22 4.19
N GLY A 70 12.89 -37.32 4.61
CA GLY A 70 11.70 -37.90 3.99
C GLY A 70 10.50 -38.01 4.94
N PHE A 71 9.30 -37.68 4.46
CA PHE A 71 8.04 -38.05 5.13
C PHE A 71 6.88 -38.21 4.13
N ILE A 72 5.88 -39.01 4.50
CA ILE A 72 4.66 -39.21 3.72
C ILE A 72 3.62 -38.17 4.16
N GLU A 73 3.22 -37.27 3.26
CA GLU A 73 2.18 -36.24 3.52
C GLU A 73 0.79 -36.87 3.54
N ILE A 74 0.48 -37.71 2.55
CA ILE A 74 -0.83 -38.32 2.36
C ILE A 74 -0.64 -39.73 1.82
N GLU A 75 -1.34 -40.70 2.40
CA GLU A 75 -1.45 -42.04 1.86
C GLU A 75 -2.93 -42.45 1.76
N ARG A 76 -3.34 -42.84 0.56
CA ARG A 76 -4.70 -43.29 0.23
C ARG A 76 -4.63 -44.52 -0.66
N GLU A 77 -5.76 -45.22 -0.79
CA GLU A 77 -5.86 -46.31 -1.75
C GLU A 77 -5.56 -45.80 -3.17
N GLY A 78 -4.50 -46.34 -3.78
CA GLY A 78 -4.07 -45.97 -5.13
C GLY A 78 -3.31 -44.64 -5.27
N SER A 79 -3.05 -43.88 -4.20
CA SER A 79 -2.24 -42.64 -4.30
C SER A 79 -1.46 -42.28 -3.04
N SER A 80 -0.25 -41.77 -3.23
CA SER A 80 0.63 -41.32 -2.15
C SER A 80 1.26 -39.97 -2.52
N ILE A 81 1.33 -39.04 -1.56
CA ILE A 81 2.09 -37.80 -1.65
C ILE A 81 3.22 -37.86 -0.64
N ILE A 82 4.43 -37.71 -1.12
CA ILE A 82 5.67 -37.90 -0.39
C ILE A 82 6.51 -36.63 -0.52
N GLN A 83 7.04 -36.15 0.58
CA GLN A 83 8.10 -35.14 0.58
C GLN A 83 9.41 -35.88 0.85
N LEU A 84 10.33 -35.91 -0.13
CA LEU A 84 11.62 -36.57 -0.02
C LEU A 84 12.73 -35.63 -0.47
N SER A 85 13.61 -35.27 0.45
CA SER A 85 14.63 -34.24 0.23
C SER A 85 13.99 -32.95 -0.30
N ASN A 86 14.49 -32.42 -1.41
CA ASN A 86 13.95 -31.24 -2.09
C ASN A 86 12.88 -31.57 -3.14
N TYR A 87 12.24 -32.75 -3.08
CA TYR A 87 11.24 -33.18 -4.04
C TYR A 87 9.91 -33.41 -3.37
N ARG A 88 8.84 -32.90 -3.99
CA ARG A 88 7.47 -33.34 -3.70
C ARG A 88 7.08 -34.35 -4.75
N ILE A 89 6.76 -35.56 -4.33
CA ILE A 89 6.56 -36.73 -5.19
C ILE A 89 5.11 -37.18 -5.00
N VAL A 90 4.40 -37.33 -6.12
CA VAL A 90 3.07 -37.91 -6.17
C VAL A 90 3.19 -39.25 -6.89
N ILE A 91 2.77 -40.33 -6.23
CA ILE A 91 2.71 -41.67 -6.79
C ILE A 91 1.24 -42.05 -6.92
N THR A 92 0.83 -42.52 -8.10
CA THR A 92 -0.51 -43.04 -8.36
C THR A 92 -0.43 -44.43 -8.97
N ARG A 93 -1.40 -45.28 -8.61
CA ARG A 93 -1.54 -46.65 -9.08
C ARG A 93 -3.01 -47.07 -9.16
N PRO A 94 -3.35 -48.11 -9.94
CA PRO A 94 -4.70 -48.67 -9.95
C PRO A 94 -5.19 -49.04 -8.55
N PRO A 95 -6.48 -48.85 -8.23
CA PRO A 95 -7.58 -48.43 -9.12
C PRO A 95 -7.71 -46.91 -9.32
N PHE A 96 -6.91 -46.08 -8.65
CA PHE A 96 -7.02 -44.61 -8.70
C PHE A 96 -6.59 -44.02 -10.04
N SER A 97 -5.57 -44.62 -10.66
CA SER A 97 -5.10 -44.31 -12.02
C SER A 97 -5.23 -45.53 -12.93
N ASP A 98 -5.16 -45.31 -14.24
CA ASP A 98 -5.20 -46.36 -15.26
C ASP A 98 -3.89 -47.16 -15.41
N GLY A 99 -2.86 -46.77 -14.67
CA GLY A 99 -1.54 -47.42 -14.61
C GLY A 99 -0.65 -46.74 -13.56
N TRP A 100 0.57 -47.26 -13.36
CA TRP A 100 1.53 -46.63 -12.46
C TRP A 100 2.07 -45.31 -13.02
N GLU A 101 2.03 -44.26 -12.18
CA GLU A 101 2.59 -42.95 -12.49
C GLU A 101 3.29 -42.35 -11.26
N ILE A 102 4.43 -41.71 -11.50
CA ILE A 102 5.21 -40.97 -10.51
C ILE A 102 5.49 -39.59 -11.08
N THR A 103 5.02 -38.55 -10.40
CA THR A 103 5.37 -37.16 -10.70
C THR A 103 6.17 -36.59 -9.54
N ALA A 104 7.42 -36.23 -9.78
CA ALA A 104 8.26 -35.54 -8.82
C ALA A 104 8.47 -34.10 -9.27
N VAL A 105 8.24 -33.14 -8.39
CA VAL A 105 8.50 -31.72 -8.63
C VAL A 105 9.55 -31.23 -7.64
N ARG A 106 10.48 -30.40 -8.09
CA ARG A 106 11.30 -29.60 -7.19
C ARG A 106 10.43 -28.41 -6.78
N PRO A 107 9.98 -28.31 -5.51
CA PRO A 107 9.20 -27.17 -5.07
C PRO A 107 9.96 -25.89 -5.37
N VAL A 108 9.25 -24.85 -5.79
CA VAL A 108 9.82 -23.50 -5.81
C VAL A 108 10.27 -23.20 -4.37
N LYS A 109 11.52 -22.76 -4.19
CA LYS A 109 12.17 -22.56 -2.89
C LYS A 109 11.16 -21.95 -1.90
N LYS A 110 10.84 -22.67 -0.82
CA LYS A 110 10.07 -22.08 0.29
C LYS A 110 10.94 -20.95 0.86
N LEU A 111 10.45 -19.72 0.78
CA LEU A 111 11.17 -18.58 1.36
C LEU A 111 11.13 -18.72 2.87
N THR A 112 12.30 -18.72 3.48
CA THR A 112 12.47 -18.62 4.93
C THR A 112 12.48 -17.16 5.34
N PHE A 113 12.29 -16.88 6.64
CA PHE A 113 12.34 -15.51 7.14
C PHE A 113 13.70 -14.84 6.85
N ASP A 114 14.80 -15.61 6.91
CA ASP A 114 16.15 -15.13 6.61
C ASP A 114 16.38 -14.86 5.11
N ASP A 115 15.51 -15.35 4.21
CA ASP A 115 15.58 -15.00 2.77
C ASP A 115 15.03 -13.59 2.48
N TYR A 116 14.31 -12.98 3.44
CA TYR A 116 13.89 -11.59 3.37
C TYR A 116 15.02 -10.72 3.94
N ASP A 117 15.42 -9.67 3.20
CA ASP A 117 16.48 -8.73 3.60
C ASP A 117 16.02 -7.85 4.79
N VAL A 118 15.94 -8.49 5.96
CA VAL A 118 15.46 -7.91 7.21
C VAL A 118 16.66 -7.40 7.98
N ASP A 119 16.73 -6.08 8.19
CA ASP A 119 17.79 -5.51 9.01
C ASP A 119 17.71 -5.98 10.48
N GLU A 120 18.84 -5.93 11.18
CA GLU A 120 18.94 -6.45 12.55
C GLU A 120 17.97 -5.77 13.53
N LYS A 121 17.65 -4.48 13.33
CA LYS A 121 16.72 -3.76 14.21
C LYS A 121 15.29 -4.26 14.01
N LEU A 122 14.90 -4.52 12.76
CA LEU A 122 13.60 -5.08 12.44
C LEU A 122 13.50 -6.52 12.92
N ARG A 123 14.57 -7.32 12.77
CA ARG A 123 14.66 -8.69 13.30
C ARG A 123 14.48 -8.71 14.81
N GLU A 124 15.23 -7.88 15.55
CA GLU A 124 15.13 -7.78 17.01
C GLU A 124 13.71 -7.33 17.43
N ARG A 125 13.12 -6.40 16.67
CA ARG A 125 11.74 -5.95 16.90
C ARG A 125 10.74 -7.09 16.72
N ILE A 126 10.79 -7.81 15.61
CA ILE A 126 9.90 -8.94 15.32
C ILE A 126 10.08 -10.04 16.37
N ALA A 127 11.31 -10.36 16.75
CA ALA A 127 11.58 -11.43 17.72
C ALA A 127 11.10 -11.11 19.15
N ASN A 128 11.27 -9.86 19.61
CA ASN A 128 11.20 -9.55 21.05
C ASN A 128 10.18 -8.48 21.44
N LYS A 129 9.64 -7.68 20.51
CA LYS A 129 8.91 -6.44 20.85
C LYS A 129 7.63 -6.20 20.06
N ALA A 130 7.54 -6.66 18.81
CA ALA A 130 6.38 -6.44 17.96
C ALA A 130 5.33 -7.49 18.28
N GLU A 131 4.28 -7.05 18.95
CA GLU A 131 3.18 -7.93 19.36
C GLU A 131 1.96 -7.72 18.45
N GLY A 132 1.89 -6.62 17.70
CA GLY A 132 0.84 -6.35 16.72
C GLY A 132 1.41 -6.00 15.35
N ILE A 133 1.48 -6.99 14.45
CA ILE A 133 2.05 -6.86 13.10
C ILE A 133 0.94 -6.94 12.06
N LEU A 134 0.92 -6.00 11.11
CA LEU A 134 0.15 -6.14 9.87
C LEU A 134 1.07 -6.40 8.69
N ILE A 135 0.77 -7.44 7.91
CA ILE A 135 1.40 -7.72 6.62
C ILE A 135 0.46 -7.19 5.53
N ALA A 136 0.89 -6.12 4.85
CA ALA A 136 0.10 -5.39 3.87
C ALA A 136 0.68 -5.52 2.47
N GLY A 137 -0.14 -5.29 1.44
CA GLY A 137 0.27 -5.38 0.03
C GLY A 137 -0.84 -5.85 -0.90
N SER A 138 -0.71 -5.51 -2.19
CA SER A 138 -1.68 -5.89 -3.21
C SER A 138 -1.85 -7.42 -3.31
N PRO A 139 -2.99 -7.92 -3.83
CA PRO A 139 -3.15 -9.35 -4.12
C PRO A 139 -1.99 -9.89 -4.98
N GLY A 140 -1.55 -11.12 -4.71
CA GLY A 140 -0.46 -11.77 -5.45
C GLY A 140 0.97 -11.31 -5.11
N MET A 141 1.16 -10.33 -4.21
CA MET A 141 2.50 -9.81 -3.88
C MET A 141 3.36 -10.72 -2.98
N GLY A 142 2.86 -11.88 -2.53
CA GLY A 142 3.62 -12.80 -1.65
C GLY A 142 3.42 -12.59 -0.15
N LYS A 143 2.32 -11.97 0.28
CA LYS A 143 2.00 -11.74 1.71
C LYS A 143 1.87 -13.03 2.51
N SER A 144 1.03 -13.97 2.05
CA SER A 144 0.83 -15.25 2.74
C SER A 144 2.13 -16.06 2.79
N THR A 145 2.98 -15.96 1.76
CA THR A 145 4.33 -16.55 1.77
C THR A 145 5.21 -15.96 2.88
N PHE A 146 5.21 -14.63 3.04
CA PHE A 146 5.92 -13.98 4.14
C PHE A 146 5.30 -14.32 5.51
N ALA A 147 3.98 -14.44 5.61
CA ALA A 147 3.29 -14.87 6.83
C ALA A 147 3.69 -16.30 7.23
N GLN A 148 3.83 -17.23 6.27
CA GLN A 148 4.35 -18.59 6.51
C GLN A 148 5.80 -18.55 7.01
N ALA A 149 6.64 -17.75 6.36
CA ALA A 149 8.03 -17.59 6.76
C ALA A 149 8.14 -17.07 8.20
N LEU A 150 7.28 -16.12 8.57
CA LEU A 150 7.20 -15.58 9.92
C LEU A 150 6.66 -16.59 10.95
N ALA A 151 5.68 -17.42 10.57
CA ALA A 151 5.18 -18.53 11.40
C ALA A 151 6.31 -19.50 11.75
N MET A 152 7.08 -19.91 10.74
CA MET A 152 8.20 -20.83 10.89
C MET A 152 9.33 -20.20 11.69
N PHE A 153 9.56 -18.90 11.53
CA PHE A 153 10.54 -18.17 12.34
C PHE A 153 10.16 -18.20 13.83
N TYR A 154 8.92 -17.87 14.19
CA TYR A 154 8.47 -17.96 15.59
C TYR A 154 8.51 -19.38 16.13
N LEU A 155 8.10 -20.37 15.33
CA LEU A 155 8.22 -21.78 15.70
C LEU A 155 9.68 -22.16 16.01
N SER A 156 10.65 -21.70 15.20
CA SER A 156 12.09 -21.94 15.43
C SER A 156 12.60 -21.31 16.73
N GLN A 157 11.91 -20.29 17.25
CA GLN A 157 12.19 -19.65 18.55
C GLN A 157 11.44 -20.34 19.71
N ASN A 158 10.91 -21.54 19.50
CA ASN A 158 10.10 -22.30 20.45
C ASN A 158 8.83 -21.57 20.91
N LYS A 159 8.23 -20.73 20.04
CA LYS A 159 6.95 -20.07 20.29
C LYS A 159 5.80 -20.97 19.86
N VAL A 160 4.70 -20.95 20.62
CA VAL A 160 3.45 -21.60 20.25
C VAL A 160 2.73 -20.72 19.23
N VAL A 161 2.68 -21.19 17.99
CA VAL A 161 2.07 -20.47 16.87
C VAL A 161 0.78 -21.18 16.44
N LYS A 162 -0.26 -20.40 16.14
CA LYS A 162 -1.50 -20.87 15.52
C LYS A 162 -1.88 -19.99 14.35
N THR A 163 -2.71 -20.49 13.44
CA THR A 163 -3.21 -19.69 12.31
C THR A 163 -4.72 -19.72 12.21
N VAL A 164 -5.29 -18.65 11.67
CA VAL A 164 -6.70 -18.52 11.29
C VAL A 164 -6.74 -18.13 9.83
N GLU A 165 -7.43 -18.93 9.00
CA GLU A 165 -7.35 -18.86 7.54
C GLU A 165 -8.73 -19.05 6.88
N ALA A 166 -8.87 -18.54 5.66
CA ALA A 166 -10.15 -18.47 4.93
C ALA A 166 -10.02 -18.71 3.42
N PRO A 167 -9.78 -19.94 2.92
CA PRO A 167 -9.67 -21.25 3.59
C PRO A 167 -8.23 -21.54 4.06
N ARG A 168 -7.98 -22.75 4.61
CA ARG A 168 -6.63 -23.19 4.99
C ARG A 168 -5.75 -23.38 3.75
N ASP A 169 -4.87 -22.42 3.50
CA ASP A 169 -4.00 -22.34 2.33
C ASP A 169 -2.51 -22.27 2.70
N LEU A 170 -2.19 -22.06 3.98
CA LEU A 170 -0.80 -22.02 4.43
C LEU A 170 -0.19 -23.43 4.48
N ASN A 171 1.03 -23.58 3.97
CA ASN A 171 1.78 -24.84 4.00
C ASN A 171 2.73 -24.85 5.22
N LEU A 172 2.20 -25.30 6.35
CA LEU A 172 2.85 -25.29 7.66
C LEU A 172 2.96 -26.73 8.22
N PRO A 173 3.94 -27.00 9.11
CA PRO A 173 4.06 -28.31 9.75
C PRO A 173 2.94 -28.55 10.76
N ASP A 174 2.66 -29.82 11.06
CA ASP A 174 1.62 -30.26 12.01
C ASP A 174 1.77 -29.68 13.42
N SER A 175 2.96 -29.22 13.78
CA SER A 175 3.21 -28.52 15.04
C SER A 175 2.52 -27.16 15.14
N ILE A 176 2.07 -26.57 14.02
CA ILE A 176 1.29 -25.33 13.99
C ILE A 176 -0.17 -25.68 13.73
N THR A 177 -1.03 -25.39 14.70
CA THR A 177 -2.48 -25.61 14.55
C THR A 177 -3.08 -24.57 13.61
N GLN A 178 -3.74 -25.03 12.54
CA GLN A 178 -4.43 -24.17 11.56
C GLN A 178 -5.94 -24.25 11.75
N TYR A 179 -6.60 -23.11 11.94
CA TYR A 179 -8.06 -23.00 12.03
C TYR A 179 -8.63 -22.46 10.70
N ALA A 180 -9.77 -23.00 10.28
CA ALA A 180 -10.50 -22.49 9.12
C ALA A 180 -11.69 -21.66 9.62
N ILE A 181 -11.69 -20.34 9.35
CA ILE A 181 -12.80 -19.47 9.77
C ILE A 181 -14.11 -19.80 9.05
N SER A 182 -14.02 -20.39 7.85
CA SER A 182 -15.19 -20.80 7.07
C SER A 182 -15.92 -22.03 7.64
N HIS A 183 -15.32 -22.75 8.59
CA HIS A 183 -15.86 -24.01 9.13
C HIS A 183 -16.28 -23.91 10.61
N GLY A 184 -16.10 -22.75 11.25
CA GLY A 184 -16.50 -22.49 12.63
C GLY A 184 -17.10 -21.10 12.77
N ASP A 185 -17.74 -20.81 13.90
CA ASP A 185 -18.19 -19.46 14.21
C ASP A 185 -17.00 -18.59 14.62
N ALA A 186 -17.00 -17.30 14.26
CA ALA A 186 -15.96 -16.36 14.67
C ALA A 186 -15.86 -16.27 16.20
N GLN A 187 -16.99 -16.41 16.90
CA GLN A 187 -17.03 -16.49 18.36
C GLN A 187 -16.35 -17.75 18.91
N GLU A 188 -16.47 -18.88 18.23
CA GLU A 188 -15.84 -20.12 18.66
C GLU A 188 -14.32 -20.04 18.51
N ILE A 189 -13.83 -19.49 17.38
CA ILE A 189 -12.40 -19.26 17.16
C ILE A 189 -11.85 -18.27 18.20
N HIS A 190 -12.61 -17.22 18.50
CA HIS A 190 -12.27 -16.28 19.55
C HIS A 190 -12.07 -16.97 20.90
N ASP A 191 -13.06 -17.75 21.35
CA ASP A 191 -13.02 -18.42 22.65
C ASP A 191 -11.89 -19.45 22.73
N ILE A 192 -11.68 -20.23 21.66
CA ILE A 192 -10.57 -21.19 21.57
C ILE A 192 -9.21 -20.48 21.69
N LEU A 193 -9.02 -19.36 20.99
CA LEU A 193 -7.75 -18.64 21.00
C LEU A 193 -7.50 -17.94 22.34
N LEU A 194 -8.53 -17.37 22.96
CA LEU A 194 -8.44 -16.79 24.30
C LEU A 194 -8.15 -17.82 25.41
N LEU A 195 -8.72 -19.02 25.29
CA LEU A 195 -8.49 -20.09 26.25
C LEU A 195 -7.11 -20.74 26.04
N SER A 196 -6.70 -20.93 24.79
CA SER A 196 -5.44 -21.60 24.47
C SER A 196 -4.21 -20.70 24.56
N ARG A 197 -4.39 -19.36 24.52
CA ARG A 197 -3.35 -18.33 24.71
C ARG A 197 -2.03 -18.67 24.01
N PRO A 198 -2.02 -18.83 22.67
CA PRO A 198 -0.77 -19.02 21.95
C PRO A 198 0.13 -17.79 22.10
N ASP A 199 1.45 -17.97 21.91
CA ASP A 199 2.38 -16.83 21.85
C ASP A 199 2.05 -15.93 20.66
N TYR A 200 1.78 -16.54 19.49
CA TYR A 200 1.39 -15.83 18.28
C TYR A 200 0.23 -16.49 17.54
N THR A 201 -0.67 -15.67 17.01
CA THR A 201 -1.70 -16.07 16.05
C THR A 201 -1.53 -15.30 14.74
N ILE A 202 -1.45 -16.03 13.64
CA ILE A 202 -1.41 -15.48 12.28
C ILE A 202 -2.80 -15.56 11.69
N PHE A 203 -3.37 -14.40 11.39
CA PHE A 203 -4.64 -14.28 10.71
C PHE A 203 -4.35 -14.01 9.23
N ASP A 204 -4.40 -15.05 8.41
CA ASP A 204 -4.29 -14.87 6.96
C ASP A 204 -5.63 -14.39 6.42
N GLU A 205 -5.58 -13.28 5.69
CA GLU A 205 -6.71 -12.70 4.98
C GLU A 205 -7.83 -12.06 5.84
N MET A 206 -7.50 -10.99 6.56
CA MET A 206 -8.50 -10.15 7.24
C MET A 206 -9.25 -9.25 6.25
N ARG A 207 -10.58 -9.40 6.19
CA ARG A 207 -11.43 -8.72 5.20
C ARG A 207 -12.58 -7.93 5.83
N ASN A 208 -13.22 -8.48 6.84
CA ASN A 208 -14.49 -8.00 7.38
C ASN A 208 -14.30 -7.35 8.76
N THR A 209 -15.27 -6.54 9.19
CA THR A 209 -15.22 -5.83 10.48
C THR A 209 -14.98 -6.76 11.67
N ASP A 210 -15.57 -7.96 11.65
CA ASP A 210 -15.44 -8.92 12.74
C ASP A 210 -14.01 -9.47 12.84
N ASP A 211 -13.30 -9.67 11.71
CA ASP A 211 -11.88 -10.07 11.70
C ASP A 211 -11.02 -9.01 12.42
N PHE A 212 -11.26 -7.72 12.14
CA PHE A 212 -10.53 -6.61 12.77
C PHE A 212 -10.80 -6.51 14.26
N LYS A 213 -12.04 -6.78 14.70
CA LYS A 213 -12.40 -6.82 16.12
C LYS A 213 -11.76 -8.02 16.83
N LEU A 214 -11.87 -9.20 16.24
CA LEU A 214 -11.22 -10.42 16.74
C LEU A 214 -9.71 -10.23 16.90
N PHE A 215 -9.06 -9.63 15.89
CA PHE A 215 -7.64 -9.27 15.97
C PHE A 215 -7.34 -8.35 17.15
N ALA A 216 -8.15 -7.31 17.35
CA ALA A 216 -7.99 -6.37 18.45
C ALA A 216 -8.18 -7.03 19.82
N ASP A 217 -9.22 -7.84 19.99
CA ASP A 217 -9.56 -8.48 21.27
C ASP A 217 -8.48 -9.48 21.70
N LEU A 218 -7.99 -10.31 20.77
CA LEU A 218 -6.89 -11.24 21.04
C LEU A 218 -5.61 -10.48 21.41
N ARG A 219 -5.33 -9.39 20.69
CA ARG A 219 -4.14 -8.59 20.91
C ARG A 219 -4.15 -7.91 22.27
N LEU A 220 -5.27 -7.31 22.65
CA LEU A 220 -5.47 -6.68 23.97
C LEU A 220 -5.42 -7.70 25.11
N SER A 221 -5.73 -8.97 24.82
CA SER A 221 -5.59 -10.08 25.77
C SER A 221 -4.14 -10.58 25.92
N GLY A 222 -3.20 -10.00 25.19
CA GLY A 222 -1.77 -10.30 25.28
C GLY A 222 -1.26 -11.34 24.28
N VAL A 223 -2.10 -11.79 23.33
CA VAL A 223 -1.66 -12.69 22.24
C VAL A 223 -0.91 -11.86 21.19
N GLY A 224 0.26 -12.33 20.75
CA GLY A 224 0.96 -11.73 19.60
C GLY A 224 0.15 -11.96 18.32
N MET A 225 -0.13 -10.91 17.56
CA MET A 225 -0.99 -10.99 16.38
C MET A 225 -0.24 -10.59 15.12
N VAL A 226 -0.39 -11.40 14.08
CA VAL A 226 0.07 -11.10 12.71
C VAL A 226 -1.13 -11.14 11.78
N GLY A 227 -1.51 -10.01 11.21
CA GLY A 227 -2.70 -9.89 10.38
C GLY A 227 -2.33 -9.63 8.92
N VAL A 228 -2.83 -10.44 8.00
CA VAL A 228 -2.58 -10.24 6.57
C VAL A 228 -3.74 -9.46 5.95
N VAL A 229 -3.43 -8.32 5.31
CA VAL A 229 -4.42 -7.39 4.79
C VAL A 229 -4.10 -7.02 3.33
N HIS A 230 -5.13 -6.92 2.49
CA HIS A 230 -5.00 -6.34 1.17
C HIS A 230 -4.98 -4.81 1.22
N ALA A 231 -3.89 -4.22 0.75
CA ALA A 231 -3.73 -2.78 0.72
C ALA A 231 -2.80 -2.40 -0.44
N THR A 232 -3.17 -1.37 -1.20
CA THR A 232 -2.34 -0.88 -2.32
C THR A 232 -1.30 0.12 -1.82
N LYS A 233 -1.55 0.79 -0.68
CA LYS A 233 -0.57 1.58 0.06
C LYS A 233 -0.45 1.11 1.51
N PRO A 234 0.71 1.27 2.16
CA PRO A 234 0.89 0.88 3.57
C PRO A 234 -0.14 1.49 4.53
N ILE A 235 -0.50 2.76 4.34
CA ILE A 235 -1.44 3.49 5.20
C ILE A 235 -2.86 2.91 5.15
N ASP A 236 -3.27 2.34 4.01
CA ASP A 236 -4.61 1.77 3.84
C ASP A 236 -4.84 0.58 4.78
N ALA A 237 -3.78 -0.14 5.15
CA ALA A 237 -3.86 -1.25 6.11
C ALA A 237 -4.27 -0.76 7.51
N ILE A 238 -3.73 0.39 7.94
CA ILE A 238 -4.06 1.03 9.22
C ILE A 238 -5.45 1.65 9.16
N GLN A 239 -5.83 2.27 8.04
CA GLN A 239 -7.15 2.88 7.84
C GLN A 239 -8.29 1.88 8.01
N ARG A 240 -8.06 0.58 7.78
CA ARG A 240 -9.08 -0.44 8.07
C ARG A 240 -9.45 -0.51 9.56
N PHE A 241 -8.61 -0.06 10.48
CA PHE A 241 -8.95 -0.05 11.91
C PHE A 241 -9.71 1.22 12.32
N VAL A 242 -9.64 2.28 11.49
CA VAL A 242 -10.32 3.55 11.75
C VAL A 242 -11.84 3.37 11.68
N GLY A 243 -12.53 3.88 12.71
CA GLY A 243 -13.99 3.75 12.85
C GLY A 243 -14.47 2.37 13.31
N ARG A 244 -13.58 1.37 13.38
CA ARG A 244 -13.86 0.05 13.99
C ARG A 244 -13.32 -0.03 15.42
N ILE A 245 -12.21 0.63 15.67
CA ILE A 245 -11.48 0.68 16.93
C ILE A 245 -11.21 2.13 17.31
N GLU A 246 -11.23 2.43 18.61
CA GLU A 246 -10.86 3.75 19.12
C GLU A 246 -9.42 4.11 18.76
N LEU A 247 -9.21 5.33 18.26
CA LEU A 247 -7.93 5.80 17.73
C LEU A 247 -6.76 5.59 18.72
N GLY A 248 -6.97 5.89 20.01
CA GLY A 248 -5.92 5.76 21.03
C GLY A 248 -5.51 4.32 21.34
N VAL A 249 -6.34 3.35 20.96
CA VAL A 249 -6.09 1.92 21.16
C VAL A 249 -5.33 1.31 19.97
N ILE A 250 -5.43 1.91 18.78
CA ILE A 250 -4.81 1.40 17.56
C ILE A 250 -3.32 1.09 17.75
N PRO A 251 -2.46 1.97 18.33
CA PRO A 251 -1.04 1.66 18.51
C PRO A 251 -0.72 0.54 19.50
N GLN A 252 -1.68 0.19 20.37
CA GLN A 252 -1.56 -0.95 21.28
C GLN A 252 -1.89 -2.27 20.57
N ILE A 253 -2.78 -2.19 19.57
CA ILE A 253 -3.19 -3.33 18.76
C ILE A 253 -2.23 -3.58 17.58
N ILE A 254 -1.76 -2.51 16.95
CA ILE A 254 -0.84 -2.55 15.81
C ILE A 254 0.29 -1.58 16.07
N ASP A 255 1.48 -2.12 16.22
CA ASP A 255 2.68 -1.32 16.41
C ASP A 255 3.58 -1.34 15.16
N THR A 256 3.39 -2.30 14.26
CA THR A 256 4.25 -2.52 13.08
C THR A 256 3.42 -2.88 11.85
N VAL A 257 3.70 -2.25 10.70
CA VAL A 257 3.13 -2.62 9.41
C VAL A 257 4.27 -2.94 8.45
N ILE A 258 4.26 -4.14 7.88
CA ILE A 258 5.24 -4.62 6.91
C ILE A 258 4.54 -4.68 5.55
N PHE A 259 5.00 -3.84 4.62
CA PHE A 259 4.45 -3.79 3.26
C PHE A 259 5.26 -4.69 2.33
N ILE A 260 4.59 -5.65 1.72
CA ILE A 260 5.16 -6.63 0.82
C ILE A 260 4.83 -6.27 -0.63
N LYS A 261 5.87 -6.22 -1.47
CA LYS A 261 5.78 -5.97 -2.90
C LYS A 261 6.74 -6.89 -3.65
N ASP A 262 6.25 -7.54 -4.70
CA ASP A 262 7.04 -8.46 -5.54
C ASP A 262 7.81 -9.52 -4.73
N GLY A 263 7.19 -10.05 -3.67
CA GLY A 263 7.78 -11.06 -2.79
C GLY A 263 8.85 -10.55 -1.83
N LYS A 264 9.03 -9.22 -1.68
CA LYS A 264 10.03 -8.60 -0.81
C LYS A 264 9.39 -7.59 0.15
N ILE A 265 10.08 -7.30 1.24
CA ILE A 265 9.73 -6.19 2.13
C ILE A 265 10.11 -4.89 1.41
N ASP A 266 9.12 -4.08 1.08
CA ASP A 266 9.30 -2.79 0.40
C ASP A 266 9.36 -1.64 1.39
N LYS A 267 8.54 -1.71 2.44
CA LYS A 267 8.48 -0.68 3.48
C LYS A 267 8.02 -1.24 4.82
N VAL A 268 8.53 -0.66 5.91
CA VAL A 268 8.05 -0.96 7.26
C VAL A 268 7.66 0.34 7.96
N LEU A 269 6.44 0.38 8.48
CA LEU A 269 5.93 1.50 9.26
C LEU A 269 5.81 1.11 10.73
N ARG A 270 6.02 2.11 11.58
CA ARG A 270 5.81 2.03 13.03
C ARG A 270 4.73 3.02 13.44
N LEU A 271 3.85 2.57 14.32
CA LEU A 271 2.82 3.41 14.93
C LEU A 271 3.22 3.76 16.36
N ALA A 272 2.94 4.98 16.77
CA ALA A 272 3.07 5.42 18.16
C ALA A 272 2.01 6.48 18.49
N MET A 273 1.45 6.42 19.69
CA MET A 273 0.59 7.48 20.20
C MET A 273 1.44 8.58 20.84
N THR A 274 1.13 9.83 20.55
CA THR A 274 1.70 11.01 21.23
C THR A 274 0.62 12.06 21.44
N VAL A 275 0.80 12.93 22.43
CA VAL A 275 -0.05 14.11 22.60
C VAL A 275 0.68 15.31 22.01
N LYS A 276 0.15 15.90 20.95
CA LYS A 276 0.74 17.07 20.27
C LYS A 276 -0.31 17.88 19.51
N VAL A 277 0.08 19.04 19.01
CA VAL A 277 -0.69 19.77 17.98
C VAL A 277 -0.48 19.05 16.64
N PRO A 278 -1.55 18.62 15.94
CA PRO A 278 -1.42 17.94 14.66
C PRO A 278 -0.75 18.80 13.58
N SER A 279 -0.10 18.14 12.62
CA SER A 279 0.50 18.80 11.47
C SER A 279 -0.57 19.55 10.66
N GLY A 280 -0.30 20.83 10.35
CA GLY A 280 -1.23 21.69 9.63
C GLY A 280 -2.26 22.44 10.50
N MET A 281 -2.18 22.29 11.82
CA MET A 281 -2.93 23.08 12.81
C MET A 281 -2.02 24.12 13.50
N THR A 282 -2.62 25.09 14.19
CA THR A 282 -1.89 26.17 14.90
C THR A 282 -1.84 25.89 16.39
N GLU A 283 -0.94 26.54 17.15
CA GLU A 283 -0.88 26.38 18.61
C GLU A 283 -2.14 26.86 19.36
N ALA A 284 -3.00 27.64 18.70
CA ALA A 284 -4.31 27.98 19.23
C ALA A 284 -5.24 26.75 19.29
N ASP A 285 -4.96 25.71 18.51
CA ASP A 285 -5.63 24.42 18.59
C ASP A 285 -5.05 23.60 19.75
N LEU A 286 -5.93 23.12 20.64
CA LEU A 286 -5.52 22.33 21.79
C LEU A 286 -4.83 21.02 21.35
N ALA A 287 -3.74 20.70 22.05
CA ALA A 287 -3.03 19.44 21.92
C ALA A 287 -3.99 18.26 22.18
N ARG A 288 -3.87 17.22 21.37
CA ARG A 288 -4.75 16.05 21.41
C ARG A 288 -3.98 14.76 21.17
N PRO A 289 -4.56 13.59 21.47
CA PRO A 289 -3.98 12.32 21.06
C PRO A 289 -3.87 12.24 19.54
N VAL A 290 -2.65 12.01 19.06
CA VAL A 290 -2.31 11.81 17.65
C VAL A 290 -1.56 10.48 17.54
N VAL A 291 -2.01 9.61 16.64
CA VAL A 291 -1.24 8.43 16.23
C VAL A 291 -0.31 8.86 15.11
N VAL A 292 0.99 8.83 15.37
CA VAL A 292 2.02 9.13 14.39
C VAL A 292 2.45 7.82 13.73
N VAL A 293 2.37 7.79 12.41
CA VAL A 293 2.87 6.71 11.57
C VAL A 293 4.17 7.18 10.94
N SER A 294 5.23 6.45 11.23
CA SER A 294 6.59 6.80 10.80
C SER A 294 7.25 5.64 10.08
N ASP A 295 8.17 5.95 9.17
CA ASP A 295 9.05 4.95 8.59
C ASP A 295 9.91 4.32 9.68
N PHE A 296 9.98 3.00 9.72
CA PHE A 296 10.65 2.27 10.80
C PHE A 296 12.17 2.54 10.83
N THR A 297 12.78 2.62 9.66
CA THR A 297 14.23 2.71 9.49
C THR A 297 14.72 4.13 9.77
N THR A 298 14.10 5.13 9.15
CA THR A 298 14.47 6.54 9.22
C THR A 298 13.84 7.27 10.42
N ARG A 299 12.75 6.73 10.97
CA ARG A 299 11.90 7.36 12.01
C ARG A 299 11.22 8.65 11.56
N GLU A 300 11.20 8.94 10.26
CA GLU A 300 10.52 10.12 9.75
C GLU A 300 9.00 9.93 9.80
N PRO A 301 8.22 10.87 10.37
CA PRO A 301 6.78 10.79 10.35
C PRO A 301 6.27 10.97 8.92
N GLU A 302 5.40 10.07 8.49
CA GLU A 302 4.78 10.11 7.15
C GLU A 302 3.30 10.44 7.22
N TYR A 303 2.61 9.99 8.28
CA TYR A 303 1.20 10.25 8.48
C TYR A 303 0.87 10.51 9.95
N GLU A 304 -0.21 11.25 10.17
CA GLU A 304 -0.84 11.48 11.45
C GLU A 304 -2.31 11.09 11.38
N LEU A 305 -2.77 10.36 12.39
CA LEU A 305 -4.18 10.08 12.59
C LEU A 305 -4.64 10.77 13.86
N TYR A 306 -5.72 11.55 13.76
CA TYR A 306 -6.29 12.26 14.89
C TYR A 306 -7.79 12.48 14.69
N SER A 307 -8.48 12.72 15.80
CA SER A 307 -9.91 13.04 15.76
C SER A 307 -10.11 14.54 15.53
N TYR A 308 -11.02 14.85 14.62
CA TYR A 308 -11.52 16.20 14.33
C TYR A 308 -13.05 16.17 14.35
N GLY A 309 -13.65 16.77 15.39
CA GLY A 309 -15.07 16.60 15.66
C GLY A 309 -15.38 15.14 16.02
N GLU A 310 -16.33 14.53 15.32
CA GLU A 310 -16.70 13.11 15.47
C GLU A 310 -15.98 12.19 14.48
N GLU A 311 -15.21 12.75 13.55
CA GLU A 311 -14.51 11.98 12.52
C GLU A 311 -13.03 11.75 12.88
N THR A 312 -12.47 10.64 12.39
CA THR A 312 -11.03 10.38 12.44
C THR A 312 -10.43 10.64 11.07
N VAL A 313 -9.44 11.53 11.01
CA VAL A 313 -8.76 11.91 9.76
C VAL A 313 -7.35 11.31 9.72
N VAL A 314 -6.88 11.02 8.51
CA VAL A 314 -5.51 10.55 8.23
C VAL A 314 -4.82 11.56 7.33
N VAL A 315 -3.77 12.19 7.82
CA VAL A 315 -3.11 13.34 7.18
C VAL A 315 -1.64 13.02 6.91
N PRO A 316 -1.12 13.21 5.68
CA PRO A 316 0.30 13.04 5.41
C PRO A 316 1.14 14.19 6.01
N VAL A 317 2.31 13.85 6.55
CA VAL A 317 3.27 14.79 7.14
C VAL A 317 4.31 15.15 6.07
N SER A 318 3.94 15.93 5.05
CA SER A 318 4.90 16.37 4.02
C SER A 318 5.84 17.45 4.55
N LYS A 319 7.16 17.29 4.34
CA LYS A 319 8.21 18.30 4.60
C LYS A 319 8.19 19.51 3.63
N ALA A 320 7.31 19.50 2.64
CA ALA A 320 7.03 20.65 1.80
C ALA A 320 5.70 21.26 2.27
N ALA A 321 5.76 22.54 2.63
CA ALA A 321 4.63 23.36 3.04
C ALA A 321 3.40 23.20 2.13
N SER A 322 2.20 23.33 2.72
CA SER A 322 1.16 24.28 2.27
C SER A 322 -0.30 23.81 2.23
N LYS A 323 -0.77 22.72 2.88
CA LYS A 323 -2.23 22.49 2.96
C LYS A 323 -2.69 22.11 4.37
N SER A 324 -3.45 23.00 4.99
CA SER A 324 -4.18 22.69 6.22
C SER A 324 -5.20 21.58 5.92
N PRO A 325 -5.35 20.57 6.79
CA PRO A 325 -6.34 19.49 6.65
C PRO A 325 -7.78 19.99 6.45
N ALA A 326 -8.11 21.17 7.01
CA ALA A 326 -9.39 21.82 6.77
C ALA A 326 -9.56 22.25 5.29
N LEU A 327 -8.47 22.71 4.65
CA LEU A 327 -8.46 23.09 3.24
C LEU A 327 -8.55 21.85 2.33
N GLU A 328 -7.97 20.72 2.72
CA GLU A 328 -8.09 19.46 1.96
C GLU A 328 -9.52 18.91 2.02
N LEU A 329 -10.16 18.93 3.20
CA LEU A 329 -11.57 18.54 3.35
C LEU A 329 -12.50 19.47 2.57
N ALA A 330 -12.30 20.78 2.67
CA ALA A 330 -13.04 21.75 1.90
C ALA A 330 -12.85 21.53 0.39
N SER A 331 -11.64 21.21 -0.06
CA SER A 331 -11.34 20.87 -1.46
C SER A 331 -12.17 19.67 -1.93
N ARG A 332 -12.21 18.58 -1.17
CA ARG A 332 -13.02 17.38 -1.52
C ARG A 332 -14.52 17.66 -1.54
N GLN A 333 -15.02 18.49 -0.63
CA GLN A 333 -16.42 18.86 -0.58
C GLN A 333 -16.81 19.71 -1.81
N ILE A 334 -15.93 20.63 -2.21
CA ILE A 334 -16.09 21.44 -3.42
C ILE A 334 -16.02 20.55 -4.66
N GLU A 335 -15.09 19.60 -4.75
CA GLU A 335 -15.04 18.63 -5.85
C GLU A 335 -16.38 17.88 -6.00
N ASN A 336 -16.92 17.37 -4.89
CA ASN A 336 -18.19 16.67 -4.90
C ASN A 336 -19.37 17.55 -5.36
N TYR A 337 -19.38 18.83 -4.99
CA TYR A 337 -20.37 19.79 -5.47
C TYR A 337 -20.29 19.97 -7.00
N PHE A 338 -19.07 20.05 -7.56
CA PHE A 338 -18.86 20.32 -8.98
C PHE A 338 -18.98 19.09 -9.89
N LYS A 339 -19.02 17.86 -9.33
CA LYS A 339 -19.30 16.62 -10.09
C LYS A 339 -20.64 16.61 -10.83
N ARG A 340 -21.58 17.49 -10.46
CA ARG A 340 -22.85 17.65 -11.17
C ARG A 340 -22.71 18.38 -12.51
N TYR A 341 -21.61 19.09 -12.73
CA TYR A 341 -21.33 19.83 -13.97
C TYR A 341 -20.28 19.15 -14.86
N SER A 342 -19.32 18.42 -14.29
CA SER A 342 -18.25 17.76 -15.03
C SER A 342 -17.90 16.41 -14.39
N ARG A 343 -17.46 15.44 -15.21
CA ARG A 343 -17.03 14.13 -14.71
C ARG A 343 -15.63 14.18 -14.11
N ASN A 344 -14.76 15.04 -14.65
CA ASN A 344 -13.40 15.24 -14.18
C ASN A 344 -13.31 16.59 -13.46
N VAL A 345 -13.23 16.54 -12.13
CA VAL A 345 -13.19 17.73 -11.29
C VAL A 345 -12.04 17.61 -10.32
N GLU A 346 -11.22 18.65 -10.27
CA GLU A 346 -10.18 18.82 -9.26
C GLU A 346 -10.38 20.18 -8.60
N ALA A 347 -10.52 20.23 -7.28
CA ALA A 347 -10.66 21.48 -6.56
C ALA A 347 -9.50 21.68 -5.59
N GLU A 348 -9.05 22.93 -5.50
CA GLU A 348 -7.93 23.33 -4.67
C GLU A 348 -8.31 24.59 -3.91
N VAL A 349 -8.53 24.44 -2.60
CA VAL A 349 -8.71 25.59 -1.73
C VAL A 349 -7.35 26.24 -1.47
N VAL A 350 -7.17 27.45 -2.00
CA VAL A 350 -5.91 28.22 -1.90
C VAL A 350 -5.88 29.16 -0.69
N SER A 351 -7.03 29.48 -0.11
CA SER A 351 -7.16 30.24 1.14
C SER A 351 -8.57 30.05 1.74
N GLU A 352 -8.80 30.52 2.97
CA GLU A 352 -10.13 30.47 3.63
C GLU A 352 -11.27 31.07 2.78
N ASN A 353 -10.96 31.99 1.86
CA ASN A 353 -11.96 32.70 1.07
C ASN A 353 -11.84 32.45 -0.44
N LYS A 354 -10.93 31.58 -0.91
CA LYS A 354 -10.72 31.35 -2.34
C LYS A 354 -10.39 29.89 -2.66
N CYS A 355 -11.05 29.35 -3.69
CA CYS A 355 -10.73 28.05 -4.26
C CYS A 355 -10.57 28.12 -5.79
N ILE A 356 -9.77 27.20 -6.34
CA ILE A 356 -9.59 26.97 -7.76
C ILE A 356 -10.30 25.66 -8.08
N VAL A 357 -11.14 25.65 -9.12
CA VAL A 357 -11.88 24.46 -9.56
C VAL A 357 -11.57 24.20 -11.02
N ARG A 358 -10.91 23.07 -11.29
CA ARG A 358 -10.53 22.61 -12.63
C ARG A 358 -11.57 21.61 -13.13
N VAL A 359 -12.12 21.87 -14.31
CA VAL A 359 -13.22 21.08 -14.92
C VAL A 359 -13.01 20.89 -16.42
N ASP A 360 -13.73 19.93 -17.02
CA ASP A 360 -13.75 19.78 -18.48
C ASP A 360 -14.21 21.10 -19.16
N LYS A 361 -13.59 21.45 -20.29
CA LYS A 361 -13.90 22.68 -21.06
C LYS A 361 -15.38 22.89 -21.35
N SER A 362 -16.10 21.80 -21.62
CA SER A 362 -17.53 21.81 -21.92
C SER A 362 -18.38 22.31 -20.75
N ALA A 363 -17.92 22.14 -19.50
CA ALA A 363 -18.65 22.51 -18.29
C ALA A 363 -18.46 23.98 -17.89
N ILE A 364 -17.35 24.63 -18.29
CA ILE A 364 -16.99 26.00 -17.87
C ILE A 364 -18.11 26.99 -18.19
N SER A 365 -18.68 26.92 -19.40
CA SER A 365 -19.71 27.86 -19.85
C SER A 365 -21.02 27.73 -19.05
N GLU A 366 -21.37 26.51 -18.64
CA GLU A 366 -22.54 26.21 -17.83
C GLU A 366 -22.35 26.70 -16.38
N ILE A 367 -21.16 26.45 -15.83
CA ILE A 367 -20.82 26.84 -14.46
C ILE A 367 -20.78 28.36 -14.30
N ILE A 368 -20.15 29.09 -15.23
CA ILE A 368 -20.12 30.57 -15.20
C ILE A 368 -21.53 31.13 -15.44
N GLY A 369 -22.25 30.55 -16.41
CA GLY A 369 -23.58 30.99 -16.81
C GLY A 369 -23.60 32.35 -17.51
N LYS A 370 -24.79 32.78 -17.97
CA LYS A 370 -24.95 34.05 -18.69
C LYS A 370 -24.55 35.23 -17.79
N GLN A 371 -23.54 36.00 -18.23
CA GLN A 371 -23.00 37.15 -17.50
C GLN A 371 -22.45 36.82 -16.09
N GLY A 372 -22.03 35.59 -15.83
CA GLY A 372 -21.47 35.21 -14.51
C GLY A 372 -22.51 34.97 -13.41
N ARG A 373 -23.81 35.07 -13.71
CA ARG A 373 -24.86 34.95 -12.68
C ARG A 373 -24.90 33.59 -11.98
N ASN A 374 -24.41 32.53 -12.63
CA ASN A 374 -24.43 31.20 -12.04
C ASN A 374 -23.25 31.04 -11.07
N ILE A 375 -22.05 31.49 -11.46
CA ILE A 375 -20.89 31.46 -10.56
C ILE A 375 -21.09 32.37 -9.35
N ASP A 376 -21.66 33.56 -9.51
CA ASP A 376 -21.96 34.47 -8.38
C ASP A 376 -22.92 33.84 -7.34
N LYS A 377 -23.83 32.96 -7.78
CA LYS A 377 -24.73 32.24 -6.87
C LYS A 377 -23.99 31.13 -6.14
N ILE A 378 -23.16 30.38 -6.86
CA ILE A 378 -22.36 29.30 -6.32
C ILE A 378 -21.36 29.83 -5.29
N GLU A 379 -20.70 30.95 -5.56
CA GLU A 379 -19.78 31.61 -4.61
C GLU A 379 -20.50 32.05 -3.33
N LYS A 380 -21.72 32.58 -3.43
CA LYS A 380 -22.53 32.96 -2.26
C LYS A 380 -23.00 31.77 -1.44
N GLU A 381 -23.28 30.65 -2.08
CA GLU A 381 -23.70 29.40 -1.43
C GLU A 381 -22.54 28.73 -0.70
N LEU A 382 -21.35 28.71 -1.32
CA LEU A 382 -20.14 28.10 -0.76
C LEU A 382 -19.36 29.04 0.17
N GLY A 383 -19.69 30.34 0.19
CA GLY A 383 -19.03 31.34 1.02
C GLY A 383 -17.60 31.67 0.60
N MET A 384 -17.20 31.29 -0.63
CA MET A 384 -15.84 31.41 -1.14
C MET A 384 -15.85 31.93 -2.58
N SER A 385 -14.81 32.68 -2.96
CA SER A 385 -14.56 33.03 -4.36
C SER A 385 -13.98 31.85 -5.13
N ILE A 386 -14.46 31.63 -6.36
CA ILE A 386 -14.17 30.43 -7.14
C ILE A 386 -13.54 30.82 -8.48
N ASP A 387 -12.31 30.36 -8.70
CA ASP A 387 -11.60 30.49 -9.98
C ASP A 387 -11.79 29.21 -10.81
N ILE A 388 -12.45 29.30 -11.95
CA ILE A 388 -12.75 28.14 -12.80
C ILE A 388 -11.72 28.02 -13.91
N GLN A 389 -11.06 26.86 -13.97
CA GLN A 389 -10.02 26.56 -14.95
C GLN A 389 -10.36 25.29 -15.75
N GLU A 390 -9.76 25.16 -16.94
CA GLU A 390 -9.86 23.93 -17.74
C GLU A 390 -8.93 22.85 -17.16
N ILE A 391 -9.46 21.65 -16.93
CA ILE A 391 -8.66 20.52 -16.44
C ILE A 391 -7.66 20.09 -17.52
N GLY A 392 -6.39 19.96 -17.15
CA GLY A 392 -5.30 19.74 -18.10
C GLY A 392 -4.72 21.01 -18.75
N ALA A 393 -5.19 22.20 -18.38
CA ALA A 393 -4.42 23.42 -18.62
C ALA A 393 -3.17 23.37 -17.73
N VAL A 394 -2.02 23.12 -18.34
CA VAL A 394 -0.72 23.25 -17.68
C VAL A 394 -0.63 24.68 -17.18
N SER A 395 -0.45 24.86 -15.87
CA SER A 395 -0.03 26.12 -15.29
C SER A 395 1.28 26.50 -15.96
N SER A 396 1.24 27.44 -16.91
CA SER A 396 2.45 28.12 -17.33
C SER A 396 3.03 28.77 -16.08
N GLU A 397 4.18 28.28 -15.62
CA GLU A 397 5.13 29.10 -14.86
C GLU A 397 5.41 30.32 -15.74
N GLY A 398 4.64 31.39 -15.53
CA GLY A 398 4.74 32.58 -16.36
C GLY A 398 6.12 33.23 -16.16
N GLU A 399 6.66 33.78 -17.25
CA GLU A 399 7.93 34.49 -17.22
C GLU A 399 7.78 35.77 -16.37
N MET A 400 8.60 35.92 -15.33
CA MET A 400 8.70 37.18 -14.58
C MET A 400 9.26 38.27 -15.48
N ILE A 401 8.62 39.43 -15.49
CA ILE A 401 9.04 40.58 -16.30
C ILE A 401 9.63 41.65 -15.40
N GLU A 402 10.74 42.21 -15.85
CA GLU A 402 11.24 43.45 -15.30
C GLU A 402 10.28 44.62 -15.56
N TYR A 403 10.17 45.49 -14.57
CA TYR A 403 9.35 46.68 -14.65
C TYR A 403 9.99 47.86 -13.95
N THR A 404 9.58 49.06 -14.33
CA THR A 404 9.83 50.29 -13.56
C THR A 404 8.50 50.88 -13.08
N THR A 405 8.44 51.33 -11.83
CA THR A 405 7.23 51.96 -11.29
C THR A 405 7.37 53.47 -11.18
N LYS A 406 6.29 54.19 -11.52
CA LYS A 406 6.13 55.61 -11.22
C LYS A 406 4.88 55.83 -10.39
N ILE A 407 5.09 56.34 -9.18
CA ILE A 407 4.01 56.66 -8.25
C ILE A 407 3.62 58.13 -8.42
N THR A 408 2.37 58.38 -8.79
CA THR A 408 1.80 59.73 -8.87
C THR A 408 0.77 59.95 -7.76
N LYS A 409 0.33 61.20 -7.55
CA LYS A 409 -0.71 61.54 -6.55
C LYS A 409 -2.02 60.75 -6.75
N LYS A 410 -2.37 60.39 -8.00
CA LYS A 410 -3.66 59.75 -8.33
C LYS A 410 -3.55 58.28 -8.80
N SER A 411 -2.38 57.85 -9.27
CA SER A 411 -2.20 56.51 -9.85
C SER A 411 -0.78 55.97 -9.69
N ILE A 412 -0.65 54.64 -9.75
CA ILE A 412 0.59 53.90 -9.90
C ILE A 412 0.68 53.47 -11.36
N VAL A 413 1.83 53.70 -12.00
CA VAL A 413 2.08 53.31 -13.39
C VAL A 413 3.26 52.35 -13.41
N PHE A 414 3.04 51.14 -13.91
CA PHE A 414 4.09 50.18 -14.21
C PHE A 414 4.47 50.32 -15.68
N TYR A 415 5.76 50.39 -15.96
CA TYR A 415 6.35 50.35 -17.29
C TYR A 415 6.99 48.98 -17.45
N VAL A 416 6.56 48.21 -18.44
CA VAL A 416 7.01 46.83 -18.71
C VAL A 416 7.68 46.75 -20.09
N GLU A 417 8.54 45.76 -20.27
CA GLU A 417 9.26 45.56 -21.53
C GLU A 417 8.34 45.26 -22.72
N LYS A 418 8.85 45.50 -23.94
CA LYS A 418 8.09 45.30 -25.20
C LYS A 418 7.55 43.88 -25.40
N LYS A 419 8.15 42.87 -24.76
CA LYS A 419 7.70 41.47 -24.83
C LYS A 419 6.33 41.24 -24.19
N ALA A 420 5.90 42.12 -23.29
CA ALA A 420 4.64 42.03 -22.54
C ALA A 420 3.46 42.76 -23.22
N LEU A 421 3.67 43.38 -24.38
CA LEU A 421 2.66 44.24 -25.01
C LEU A 421 1.38 43.47 -25.36
N ASN A 422 0.23 44.06 -25.01
CA ASN A 422 -1.11 43.51 -25.22
C ASN A 422 -1.38 42.15 -24.55
N ARG A 423 -0.50 41.69 -23.65
CA ARG A 423 -0.69 40.47 -22.85
C ARG A 423 -1.29 40.79 -21.49
N ASP A 424 -1.87 39.77 -20.88
CA ASP A 424 -2.36 39.81 -19.51
C ASP A 424 -1.21 39.46 -18.57
N VAL A 425 -1.04 40.30 -17.53
CA VAL A 425 0.05 40.19 -16.57
C VAL A 425 -0.53 40.11 -15.17
N ASP A 426 -0.13 39.10 -14.43
CA ASP A 426 -0.45 38.93 -13.02
C ASP A 426 0.50 39.76 -12.17
N ILE A 427 -0.05 40.53 -11.23
CA ILE A 427 0.68 41.36 -10.27
C ILE A 427 0.60 40.66 -8.91
N LEU A 428 1.76 40.33 -8.34
CA LEU A 428 1.91 39.65 -7.05
C LEU A 428 2.63 40.57 -6.05
N ILE A 429 2.34 40.43 -4.76
CA ILE A 429 3.04 41.11 -3.67
C ILE A 429 3.54 40.03 -2.69
N GLY A 430 4.85 39.95 -2.45
CA GLY A 430 5.43 38.94 -1.56
C GLY A 430 5.20 37.49 -2.02
N GLY A 431 4.94 37.28 -3.31
CA GLY A 431 4.55 35.97 -3.87
C GLY A 431 3.04 35.71 -3.90
N ASP A 432 2.21 36.55 -3.27
CA ASP A 432 0.75 36.42 -3.28
C ASP A 432 0.11 37.18 -4.45
N TYR A 433 -0.74 36.50 -5.22
CA TYR A 433 -1.46 37.13 -6.33
C TYR A 433 -2.43 38.22 -5.89
N LEU A 434 -2.34 39.40 -6.51
CA LEU A 434 -3.21 40.53 -6.23
C LEU A 434 -4.23 40.79 -7.34
N LEU A 435 -3.80 40.89 -8.61
CA LEU A 435 -4.68 41.09 -9.76
C LEU A 435 -4.01 40.75 -11.10
N THR A 436 -4.81 40.42 -12.10
CA THR A 436 -4.40 40.41 -13.52
C THR A 436 -4.72 41.77 -14.14
N ALA A 437 -3.76 42.35 -14.86
CA ALA A 437 -3.93 43.59 -15.61
C ALA A 437 -3.41 43.45 -17.03
N LYS A 438 -4.15 44.01 -17.99
CA LYS A 438 -3.75 44.02 -19.39
C LYS A 438 -2.73 45.13 -19.67
N VAL A 439 -1.62 44.78 -20.29
CA VAL A 439 -0.60 45.75 -20.71
C VAL A 439 -1.10 46.54 -21.90
N GLY A 440 -1.16 47.87 -21.78
CA GLY A 440 -1.54 48.74 -22.89
C GLY A 440 -0.54 48.70 -24.03
N SER A 441 -0.95 49.12 -25.24
CA SER A 441 -0.10 49.15 -26.44
C SER A 441 1.18 49.98 -26.31
N GLY A 442 1.24 50.88 -25.30
CA GLY A 442 2.44 51.65 -24.94
C GLY A 442 3.32 51.03 -23.85
N GLY A 443 3.09 49.77 -23.45
CA GLY A 443 3.91 49.08 -22.45
C GLY A 443 3.64 49.52 -21.01
N THR A 444 2.43 50.02 -20.73
CA THR A 444 2.09 50.55 -19.40
C THR A 444 0.86 49.90 -18.80
N ILE A 445 0.93 49.61 -17.50
CA ILE A 445 -0.22 49.24 -16.67
C ILE A 445 -0.49 50.40 -15.70
N LYS A 446 -1.72 50.93 -15.69
CA LYS A 446 -2.10 52.08 -14.86
C LYS A 446 -3.17 51.71 -13.85
N ILE A 447 -2.84 51.83 -12.56
CA ILE A 447 -3.73 51.50 -11.44
C ILE A 447 -4.06 52.78 -10.65
N LYS A 448 -5.34 53.07 -10.45
CA LYS A 448 -5.77 54.26 -9.68
C LYS A 448 -5.65 54.00 -8.17
N LYS A 449 -5.15 54.96 -7.40
CA LYS A 449 -4.98 54.81 -5.93
C LYS A 449 -6.28 54.94 -5.12
N ASN A 450 -7.39 55.31 -5.76
CA ASN A 450 -8.65 55.53 -5.07
C ASN A 450 -9.41 54.22 -4.77
N ASN A 451 -9.00 53.08 -5.32
CA ASN A 451 -9.59 51.77 -5.03
C ASN A 451 -8.72 50.98 -4.03
N LYS A 452 -9.30 49.95 -3.41
CA LYS A 452 -8.65 49.11 -2.39
C LYS A 452 -7.33 48.52 -2.90
N ILE A 453 -7.33 48.00 -4.13
CA ILE A 453 -6.18 47.40 -4.80
C ILE A 453 -5.02 48.41 -4.96
N GLY A 454 -5.30 49.61 -5.47
CA GLY A 454 -4.29 50.64 -5.65
C GLY A 454 -3.72 51.20 -4.35
N ARG A 455 -4.44 51.09 -3.22
CA ARG A 455 -3.91 51.42 -1.89
C ARG A 455 -2.94 50.35 -1.40
N ILE A 456 -3.29 49.07 -1.56
CA ILE A 456 -2.45 47.91 -1.18
C ILE A 456 -1.12 47.96 -1.94
N ILE A 457 -1.15 48.11 -3.27
CA ILE A 457 0.08 48.22 -4.10
C ILE A 457 0.90 49.45 -3.69
N SER A 458 0.24 50.58 -3.40
CA SER A 458 0.96 51.78 -2.97
C SER A 458 1.66 51.58 -1.63
N GLN A 459 1.06 50.82 -0.71
CA GLN A 459 1.63 50.53 0.61
C GLN A 459 2.82 49.57 0.47
N ALA A 460 2.66 48.47 -0.26
CA ALA A 460 3.72 47.51 -0.54
C ALA A 460 4.97 48.16 -1.18
N LEU A 461 4.77 48.96 -2.23
CA LEU A 461 5.87 49.67 -2.89
C LEU A 461 6.54 50.73 -1.99
N THR A 462 5.82 51.28 -1.00
CA THR A 462 6.40 52.25 -0.05
C THR A 462 7.11 51.55 1.11
N ALA A 463 6.63 50.36 1.50
CA ALA A 463 7.20 49.50 2.52
C ALA A 463 8.42 48.70 2.03
N GLY A 464 8.71 48.73 0.72
CA GLY A 464 9.81 47.98 0.11
C GLY A 464 9.51 46.49 -0.05
N GLU A 465 8.24 46.08 -0.01
CA GLU A 465 7.81 44.71 -0.28
C GLU A 465 8.04 44.36 -1.76
N GLU A 466 8.38 43.10 -2.02
CA GLU A 466 8.60 42.60 -3.36
C GLU A 466 7.29 42.58 -4.15
N VAL A 467 7.25 43.30 -5.27
CA VAL A 467 6.12 43.27 -6.21
C VAL A 467 6.61 42.63 -7.50
N SER A 468 5.93 41.58 -7.97
CA SER A 468 6.35 40.79 -9.15
C SER A 468 5.27 40.81 -10.22
N LEU A 469 5.69 40.89 -11.50
CA LEU A 469 4.80 40.89 -12.66
C LEU A 469 5.07 39.63 -13.49
N ILE A 470 4.05 38.80 -13.72
CA ILE A 470 4.15 37.51 -14.41
C ILE A 470 3.28 37.52 -15.67
N VAL A 471 3.86 37.25 -16.85
CA VAL A 471 3.09 37.12 -18.11
C VAL A 471 2.38 35.78 -18.16
N LYS A 472 1.09 35.78 -18.53
CA LYS A 472 0.38 34.55 -18.90
C LYS A 472 0.69 34.05 -20.30
#